data_AF-A0A5C4PRP4-F1
#
_entry.id   AF-A0A5C4PRP4-F1
#
_cell.length_a   1.000
_cell.length_b   1.000
_cell.length_c   1.000
_cell.angle_alpha   90.00
_cell.angle_beta   90.00
_cell.angle_gamma   90.00
#
_symmetry.space_group_name_H-M   'P 1'
#
loop_
_entity.id
_entity.type
_entity.pdbx_description
1 polymer ?
#
loop_
_entity_poly.entity_id
_entity_poly.type
_entity_poly.pdbx_seq_one_letter_code
_entity_poly.pdbx_strand_id
1 'polypeptide(L)'
;TMKYLNKFNFKLIGTFSDEEGHILPQWKNDECSEVFYTLFEKFKKGISISNNIFGNHRFKKKNSPLINKQLLIMMVSVFALLDNDIVDELIAARDDFIAKFDALIRGDIPCYVDWISESYSDSDKDFDYAISQSTGKKATILYRFDNFVSLIQDITSKEVLIEGMIKNVD
;
A
#
# COMPACT_ATOMS: atom_id res chain seq x y z
N THR A 1 6.23 -5.90 -27.26
CA THR A 1 6.84 -6.92 -26.38
C THR A 1 7.96 -6.30 -25.56
N MET A 2 8.25 -6.79 -24.34
CA MET A 2 9.38 -6.32 -23.51
C MET A 2 10.73 -6.32 -24.26
N LYS A 3 10.89 -7.26 -25.21
CA LYS A 3 12.03 -7.30 -26.15
C LYS A 3 12.21 -6.02 -26.98
N TYR A 4 11.13 -5.32 -27.32
CA TYR A 4 11.18 -4.07 -28.07
C TYR A 4 11.62 -2.90 -27.18
N LEU A 5 11.09 -2.82 -25.96
CA LEU A 5 11.41 -1.76 -25.01
C LEU A 5 12.86 -1.85 -24.51
N ASN A 6 13.39 -3.06 -24.31
CA ASN A 6 14.77 -3.28 -23.91
C ASN A 6 15.82 -2.87 -24.96
N LYS A 7 15.41 -2.48 -26.17
CA LYS A 7 16.31 -1.89 -27.18
C LYS A 7 16.67 -0.43 -26.85
N PHE A 8 15.87 0.23 -26.02
CA PHE A 8 16.04 1.62 -25.68
C PHE A 8 16.74 1.72 -24.31
N ASN A 9 17.90 2.40 -24.30
CA ASN A 9 18.56 2.78 -23.06
C ASN A 9 17.98 4.11 -22.59
N PHE A 10 17.05 4.05 -21.64
CA PHE A 10 16.56 5.24 -20.98
C PHE A 10 17.63 5.72 -20.01
N LYS A 11 18.28 6.83 -20.35
CA LYS A 11 19.11 7.58 -19.42
C LYS A 11 18.29 8.75 -18.93
N LEU A 12 18.12 8.86 -17.62
CA LEU A 12 17.66 10.10 -17.02
C LEU A 12 18.81 11.10 -17.18
N ILE A 13 18.71 11.98 -18.19
CA ILE A 13 19.68 13.05 -18.40
C ILE A 13 19.14 14.27 -17.67
N GLY A 14 19.67 14.51 -16.49
CA GLY A 14 19.32 15.64 -15.64
C GLY A 14 19.95 15.51 -14.27
N THR A 15 20.31 16.64 -13.68
CA THR A 15 20.60 16.76 -12.25
C THR A 15 19.35 17.31 -11.58
N PHE A 16 18.81 16.63 -10.58
CA PHE A 16 17.86 17.26 -9.66
C PHE A 16 18.67 18.26 -8.84
N SER A 17 18.45 19.55 -9.07
CA SER A 17 19.06 20.62 -8.28
C SER A 17 18.05 21.02 -7.22
N ASP A 18 18.25 20.56 -6.00
CA ASP A 18 17.39 20.88 -4.85
C ASP A 18 17.39 22.38 -4.49
N GLU A 19 18.18 23.19 -5.20
CA GLU A 19 18.45 24.61 -4.93
C GLU A 19 17.41 25.57 -5.52
N GLU A 20 16.69 25.18 -6.56
CA GLU A 20 15.61 25.96 -7.13
C GLU A 20 14.36 25.08 -7.14
N GLY A 21 13.39 25.42 -6.31
CA GLY A 21 12.14 24.69 -6.17
C GLY A 21 11.56 24.32 -7.53
N HIS A 22 11.68 23.05 -7.89
CA HIS A 22 11.21 22.57 -9.18
C HIS A 22 9.71 22.83 -9.28
N ILE A 23 9.31 23.64 -10.27
CA ILE A 23 7.90 23.75 -10.63
C ILE A 23 7.52 22.37 -11.15
N LEU A 24 6.73 21.63 -10.36
CA LEU A 24 6.16 20.36 -10.81
C LEU A 24 5.44 20.62 -12.14
N PRO A 25 5.63 19.76 -13.16
CA PRO A 25 4.95 19.94 -14.44
C PRO A 25 3.45 20.15 -14.21
N GLN A 26 2.87 21.12 -14.92
CA GLN A 26 1.44 21.37 -14.83
C GLN A 26 0.68 20.15 -15.34
N TRP A 27 0.26 19.30 -14.40
CA TRP A 27 -0.37 17.99 -14.65
C TRP A 27 -1.87 18.05 -14.93
N LYS A 28 -2.49 19.23 -14.83
CA LYS A 28 -3.86 19.49 -15.30
C LYS A 28 -3.75 20.27 -16.61
N ASN A 29 -3.26 19.61 -17.64
CA ASN A 29 -3.26 20.13 -19.01
C ASN A 29 -3.95 19.11 -19.93
N ASP A 30 -4.34 19.55 -21.12
CA ASP A 30 -5.07 18.72 -22.10
C ASP A 30 -4.24 17.52 -22.61
N GLU A 31 -2.95 17.47 -22.29
CA GLU A 31 -2.02 16.40 -22.68
C GLU A 31 -1.95 15.26 -21.66
N CYS A 32 -2.45 15.45 -20.43
CA CYS A 32 -2.40 14.44 -19.38
C CYS A 32 -3.66 13.55 -19.39
N SER A 33 -3.46 12.23 -19.43
CA SER A 33 -4.58 11.28 -19.37
C SER A 33 -5.31 11.35 -18.03
N GLU A 34 -6.64 11.38 -18.07
CA GLU A 34 -7.51 11.32 -16.89
C GLU A 34 -7.20 10.12 -15.96
N VAL A 35 -6.76 8.99 -16.54
CA VAL A 35 -6.35 7.80 -15.78
C VAL A 35 -5.13 8.10 -14.91
N PHE A 36 -4.15 8.84 -15.44
CA PHE A 36 -2.98 9.26 -14.67
C PHE A 36 -3.38 10.18 -13.52
N TYR A 37 -4.27 11.14 -13.78
CA TYR A 37 -4.78 12.04 -12.74
C TYR A 37 -5.46 11.25 -11.61
N THR A 38 -6.33 10.31 -11.97
CA THR A 38 -7.03 9.46 -11.01
C THR A 38 -6.06 8.62 -10.18
N LEU A 39 -5.07 7.99 -10.81
CA LEU A 39 -4.01 7.23 -10.12
C LEU A 39 -3.25 8.12 -9.13
N PHE A 40 -2.89 9.32 -9.56
CA PHE A 40 -2.11 10.23 -8.75
C PHE A 40 -2.90 10.77 -7.54
N GLU A 41 -4.17 11.15 -7.72
CA GLU A 41 -5.03 11.55 -6.60
C GLU A 41 -5.24 10.42 -5.59
N LYS A 42 -5.45 9.19 -6.07
CA LYS A 42 -5.53 8.00 -5.22
C LYS A 42 -4.24 7.71 -4.47
N PHE A 43 -3.09 7.83 -5.13
CA PHE A 43 -1.78 7.69 -4.50
C PHE A 43 -1.58 8.73 -3.38
N LYS A 44 -1.91 10.01 -3.64
CA LYS A 44 -1.88 11.07 -2.62
C LYS A 44 -2.82 10.76 -1.45
N LYS A 45 -4.04 10.30 -1.75
CA LYS A 45 -5.01 9.88 -0.73
C LYS A 45 -4.41 8.80 0.17
N GLY A 46 -3.84 7.74 -0.41
CA GLY A 46 -3.23 6.66 0.35
C GLY A 46 -2.07 7.11 1.26
N ILE A 47 -1.21 8.02 0.76
CA ILE A 47 -0.15 8.63 1.58
C ILE A 47 -0.74 9.47 2.71
N SER A 48 -1.74 10.30 2.42
CA SER A 48 -2.36 11.20 3.40
C SER A 48 -3.00 10.41 4.54
N ILE A 49 -3.76 9.36 4.23
CA ILE A 49 -4.38 8.50 5.24
C ILE A 49 -3.32 7.82 6.09
N SER A 50 -2.29 7.23 5.47
CA SER A 50 -1.20 6.61 6.21
C SER A 50 -0.48 7.59 7.15
N ASN A 51 -0.30 8.85 6.71
CA ASN A 51 0.27 9.89 7.56
C ASN A 51 -0.66 10.28 8.72
N ASN A 52 -1.97 10.38 8.50
CA ASN A 52 -2.94 10.70 9.54
C ASN A 52 -3.04 9.60 10.62
N ILE A 53 -2.90 8.34 10.20
CA ILE A 53 -2.95 7.19 11.10
C ILE A 53 -1.59 7.00 11.80
N PHE A 54 -0.53 6.70 11.04
CA PHE A 54 0.74 6.23 11.60
C PHE A 54 1.78 7.35 11.83
N GLY A 55 1.52 8.57 11.36
CA GLY A 55 2.41 9.72 11.54
C GLY A 55 3.85 9.45 11.12
N ASN A 56 4.78 9.68 12.05
CA ASN A 56 6.22 9.53 11.83
C ASN A 56 6.70 8.06 11.80
N HIS A 57 5.86 7.10 12.19
CA HIS A 57 6.19 5.68 12.21
C HIS A 57 5.77 4.95 10.93
N ARG A 58 5.02 5.63 10.04
CA ARG A 58 4.55 5.05 8.78
C ARG A 58 5.69 4.46 7.95
N PHE A 59 5.44 3.27 7.41
CA PHE A 59 6.32 2.54 6.50
C PHE A 59 7.72 2.25 7.03
N LYS A 60 8.05 2.42 8.31
CA LYS A 60 9.41 2.15 8.80
C LYS A 60 9.62 0.66 9.05
N LYS A 61 10.82 0.18 8.77
CA LYS A 61 11.27 -1.13 9.25
C LYS A 61 11.41 -1.09 10.77
N LYS A 62 11.16 -2.23 11.42
CA LYS A 62 11.43 -2.40 12.85
C LYS A 62 12.89 -2.04 13.15
N ASN A 63 13.11 -1.13 14.10
CA ASN A 63 14.42 -0.66 14.54
C ASN A 63 15.31 -0.03 13.43
N SER A 64 14.73 0.50 12.36
CA SER A 64 15.51 1.13 11.29
C SER A 64 14.80 2.37 10.73
N PRO A 65 15.53 3.44 10.39
CA PRO A 65 14.95 4.61 9.73
C PRO A 65 14.55 4.32 8.28
N LEU A 66 14.91 3.15 7.74
CA LEU A 66 14.65 2.77 6.36
C LEU A 66 13.17 2.43 6.11
N ILE A 67 12.71 2.78 4.91
CA ILE A 67 11.37 2.45 4.44
C ILE A 67 11.26 0.93 4.22
N ASN A 68 10.25 0.32 4.82
CA ASN A 68 9.70 -0.96 4.43
C ASN A 68 8.81 -0.78 3.19
N LYS A 69 9.36 -1.18 2.04
CA LYS A 69 8.69 -1.08 0.73
C LYS A 69 7.37 -1.86 0.69
N GLN A 70 7.29 -3.03 1.33
CA GLN A 70 6.08 -3.84 1.28
C GLN A 70 4.95 -3.19 2.09
N LEU A 71 5.28 -2.65 3.27
CA LEU A 71 4.33 -1.84 4.04
C LEU A 71 3.86 -0.62 3.28
N LEU A 72 4.78 0.13 2.64
CA LEU A 72 4.43 1.28 1.79
C LEU A 72 3.42 0.89 0.70
N ILE A 73 3.75 -0.14 -0.08
CA ILE A 73 2.91 -0.58 -1.20
C ILE A 73 1.55 -1.05 -0.69
N MET A 74 1.50 -1.87 0.35
CA MET A 74 0.26 -2.41 0.91
C MET A 74 -0.65 -1.29 1.45
N MET A 75 -0.11 -0.48 2.37
CA MET A 75 -0.87 0.60 3.01
C MET A 75 -1.35 1.62 1.98
N VAL A 76 -0.47 2.11 1.11
CA VAL A 76 -0.85 3.13 0.13
C VAL A 76 -1.87 2.58 -0.86
N SER A 77 -1.70 1.33 -1.34
CA SER A 77 -2.64 0.73 -2.29
C SER A 77 -4.03 0.52 -1.69
N VAL A 78 -4.12 0.02 -0.46
CA VAL A 78 -5.42 -0.21 0.19
C VAL A 78 -6.07 1.12 0.56
N PHE A 79 -5.35 2.04 1.20
CA PHE A 79 -5.89 3.36 1.57
C PHE A 79 -6.29 4.22 0.37
N ALA A 80 -5.62 4.05 -0.78
CA ALA A 80 -6.00 4.70 -2.03
C ALA A 80 -7.41 4.31 -2.53
N LEU A 81 -7.91 3.15 -2.11
CA LEU A 81 -9.17 2.57 -2.58
C LEU A 81 -10.30 2.65 -1.55
N LEU A 82 -10.01 2.99 -0.29
CA LEU A 82 -11.06 3.11 0.73
C LEU A 82 -12.04 4.24 0.41
N ASP A 83 -13.29 4.05 0.79
CA ASP A 83 -14.31 5.09 0.81
C ASP A 83 -14.09 6.05 1.99
N ASN A 84 -14.61 7.28 1.87
CA ASN A 84 -14.34 8.33 2.85
C ASN A 84 -14.93 8.02 4.23
N ASP A 85 -16.06 7.33 4.29
CA ASP A 85 -16.71 6.92 5.53
C ASP A 85 -15.91 5.85 6.29
N ILE A 86 -15.24 4.93 5.59
CA ILE A 86 -14.30 3.97 6.19
C ILE A 86 -13.07 4.72 6.72
N VAL A 87 -12.58 5.71 5.96
CA VAL A 87 -11.43 6.54 6.37
C VAL A 87 -11.74 7.34 7.63
N ASP A 88 -12.92 7.97 7.71
CA ASP A 88 -13.33 8.76 8.87
C ASP A 88 -13.44 7.89 10.13
N GLU A 89 -13.96 6.66 10.00
CA GLU A 89 -14.03 5.70 11.12
C GLU A 89 -12.64 5.19 11.52
N LEU A 90 -11.76 4.88 10.57
CA LEU A 90 -10.36 4.53 10.87
C LEU A 90 -9.63 5.65 11.61
N ILE A 91 -9.86 6.91 11.24
CA ILE A 91 -9.26 8.07 11.92
C ILE A 91 -9.85 8.22 13.33
N ALA A 92 -11.16 8.02 13.50
CA ALA A 92 -11.80 8.05 14.81
C ALA A 92 -11.32 6.93 15.74
N ALA A 93 -11.05 5.74 15.18
CA ALA A 93 -10.54 4.56 15.89
C ALA A 93 -9.01 4.39 15.77
N ARG A 94 -8.26 5.46 15.45
CA ARG A 94 -6.84 5.40 15.09
C ARG A 94 -6.00 4.60 16.08
N ASP A 95 -6.14 4.88 17.37
CA ASP A 95 -5.27 4.28 18.39
C ASP A 95 -5.54 2.78 18.53
N ASP A 96 -6.80 2.33 18.40
CA ASP A 96 -7.16 0.91 18.38
C ASP A 96 -6.67 0.22 17.10
N PHE A 97 -6.82 0.87 15.94
CA PHE A 97 -6.30 0.35 14.68
C PHE A 97 -4.78 0.15 14.73
N ILE A 98 -4.02 1.11 15.26
CA ILE A 98 -2.56 0.98 15.43
C ILE A 98 -2.24 -0.16 16.41
N ALA A 99 -2.93 -0.23 17.54
CA ALA A 99 -2.69 -1.27 18.53
C ALA A 99 -2.92 -2.68 17.96
N LYS A 100 -4.01 -2.89 17.21
CA LYS A 100 -4.30 -4.16 16.53
C LYS A 100 -3.33 -4.44 15.39
N PHE A 101 -2.95 -3.43 14.59
CA PHE A 101 -1.96 -3.58 13.54
C PHE A 101 -0.60 -4.04 14.10
N ASP A 102 -0.15 -3.41 15.18
CA ASP A 102 1.10 -3.77 15.85
C ASP A 102 1.01 -5.15 16.52
N ALA A 103 -0.15 -5.50 17.11
CA ALA A 103 -0.40 -6.83 17.66
C ALA A 103 -0.35 -7.92 16.58
N LEU A 104 -0.93 -7.66 15.40
CA LEU A 104 -0.90 -8.56 14.25
C LEU A 104 0.54 -8.77 13.75
N ILE A 105 1.35 -7.71 13.69
CA ILE A 105 2.78 -7.81 13.35
C ILE A 105 3.55 -8.63 14.39
N ARG A 106 3.25 -8.48 15.69
CA ARG A 106 3.95 -9.23 16.73
C ARG A 106 3.48 -10.68 16.88
N GLY A 107 2.38 -11.06 16.22
CA GLY A 107 1.73 -12.35 16.42
C GLY A 107 1.00 -12.45 17.77
N ASP A 108 0.70 -11.31 18.40
CA ASP A 108 -0.06 -11.25 19.66
C ASP A 108 -1.56 -11.57 19.44
N ILE A 109 -2.04 -11.40 18.19
CA ILE A 109 -3.37 -11.81 17.75
C ILE A 109 -3.28 -12.73 16.53
N PRO A 110 -4.26 -13.63 16.33
CA PRO A 110 -4.31 -14.47 15.14
C PRO A 110 -4.38 -13.63 13.86
N CYS A 111 -3.83 -14.18 12.78
CA CYS A 111 -4.05 -13.62 11.44
C CYS A 111 -5.53 -13.74 11.05
N TYR A 112 -6.01 -12.78 10.28
CA TYR A 112 -7.41 -12.72 9.83
C TYR A 112 -7.69 -13.69 8.68
N VAL A 113 -6.66 -14.08 7.92
CA VAL A 113 -6.79 -14.99 6.79
C VAL A 113 -5.71 -16.05 6.81
N ASP A 114 -6.04 -17.20 6.22
CA ASP A 114 -5.11 -18.31 6.02
C ASP A 114 -4.28 -18.15 4.74
N TRP A 115 -3.14 -18.85 4.69
CA TRP A 115 -2.35 -18.95 3.47
C TRP A 115 -3.09 -19.75 2.39
N ILE A 116 -3.13 -19.22 1.18
CA ILE A 116 -3.77 -19.89 0.02
C ILE A 116 -2.98 -21.14 -0.43
N SER A 117 -1.72 -21.27 -0.03
CA SER A 117 -0.88 -22.43 -0.37
C SER A 117 -0.42 -23.15 0.89
N GLU A 118 -0.67 -24.45 0.93
CA GLU A 118 -0.21 -25.36 2.00
C GLU A 118 1.31 -25.33 2.19
N SER A 119 2.10 -24.99 1.15
CA SER A 119 3.55 -24.81 1.31
C SER A 119 3.95 -23.60 2.18
N TYR A 120 2.98 -22.79 2.59
CA TYR A 120 3.15 -21.65 3.48
C TYR A 120 2.45 -21.84 4.84
N SER A 121 1.81 -22.99 5.10
CA SER A 121 1.19 -23.27 6.41
C SER A 121 2.18 -23.67 7.51
N ASP A 122 3.49 -23.62 7.21
CA ASP A 122 4.54 -23.77 8.24
C ASP A 122 4.43 -22.64 9.29
N SER A 123 4.73 -22.97 10.55
CA SER A 123 4.55 -22.08 11.73
C SER A 123 5.29 -20.75 11.68
N ASP A 124 6.29 -20.59 10.81
CA ASP A 124 7.22 -19.46 10.82
C ASP A 124 6.86 -18.38 9.77
N LYS A 125 5.74 -18.56 9.06
CA LYS A 125 5.29 -17.66 7.99
C LYS A 125 4.02 -16.96 8.46
N ASP A 126 4.19 -15.87 9.20
CA ASP A 126 3.11 -15.04 9.74
C ASP A 126 2.96 -13.72 8.97
N PHE A 127 2.19 -12.78 9.51
CA PHE A 127 2.01 -11.46 8.92
C PHE A 127 3.33 -10.68 8.85
N ASP A 128 4.18 -10.73 9.89
CA ASP A 128 5.50 -10.07 9.88
C ASP A 128 6.40 -10.60 8.76
N TYR A 129 6.41 -11.92 8.58
CA TYR A 129 7.08 -12.55 7.45
C TYR A 129 6.59 -11.96 6.12
N ALA A 130 5.26 -11.90 5.92
CA ALA A 130 4.67 -11.45 4.66
C ALA A 130 4.96 -9.97 4.33
N ILE A 131 5.05 -9.10 5.34
CA ILE A 131 5.41 -7.67 5.18
C ILE A 131 6.93 -7.42 5.18
N SER A 132 7.73 -8.40 5.57
CA SER A 132 9.20 -8.29 5.59
C SER A 132 9.84 -8.85 4.31
N GLN A 133 9.23 -9.86 3.69
CA GLN A 133 9.75 -10.48 2.48
C GLN A 133 9.49 -9.64 1.21
N SER A 134 10.55 -9.33 0.48
CA SER A 134 10.45 -8.70 -0.84
C SER A 134 10.14 -9.71 -1.94
N THR A 135 9.01 -10.39 -1.81
CA THR A 135 8.57 -11.43 -2.75
C THR A 135 7.39 -10.98 -3.60
N GLY A 136 7.48 -11.25 -4.90
CA GLY A 136 6.38 -11.08 -5.87
C GLY A 136 5.47 -12.29 -5.97
N LYS A 137 5.62 -13.29 -5.09
CA LYS A 137 4.80 -14.51 -5.12
C LYS A 137 3.35 -14.19 -4.73
N LYS A 138 2.41 -14.62 -5.56
CA LYS A 138 0.96 -14.40 -5.39
C LYS A 138 0.47 -14.73 -3.98
N ALA A 139 0.87 -15.87 -3.41
CA ALA A 139 0.45 -16.29 -2.06
C ALA A 139 0.80 -15.25 -0.99
N THR A 140 2.03 -14.73 -1.00
CA THR A 140 2.48 -13.71 -0.02
C THR A 140 1.88 -12.34 -0.27
N ILE A 141 1.61 -11.99 -1.54
CA ILE A 141 0.94 -10.74 -1.88
C ILE A 141 -0.50 -10.76 -1.35
N LEU A 142 -1.28 -11.80 -1.69
CA LEU A 142 -2.66 -11.92 -1.24
C LEU A 142 -2.74 -11.96 0.29
N TYR A 143 -1.94 -12.82 0.91
CA TYR A 143 -1.94 -12.96 2.37
C TYR A 143 -1.76 -11.64 3.13
N ARG A 144 -0.79 -10.79 2.74
CA ARG A 144 -0.59 -9.50 3.44
C ARG A 144 -1.69 -8.48 3.14
N PHE A 145 -2.18 -8.44 1.90
CA PHE A 145 -3.24 -7.50 1.53
C PHE A 145 -4.56 -7.89 2.21
N ASP A 146 -4.91 -9.17 2.18
CA ASP A 146 -6.16 -9.68 2.73
C ASP A 146 -6.18 -9.57 4.27
N ASN A 147 -5.06 -9.84 4.95
CA ASN A 147 -4.95 -9.56 6.40
C ASN A 147 -5.15 -8.08 6.71
N PHE A 148 -4.52 -7.18 5.93
CA PHE A 148 -4.62 -5.75 6.18
C PHE A 148 -6.02 -5.19 5.89
N VAL A 149 -6.67 -5.68 4.83
CA VAL A 149 -8.06 -5.38 4.51
C VAL A 149 -8.96 -5.88 5.63
N SER A 150 -8.82 -7.14 6.05
CA SER A 150 -9.64 -7.72 7.12
C SER A 150 -9.50 -6.97 8.45
N LEU A 151 -8.30 -6.50 8.79
CA LEU A 151 -8.08 -5.63 9.95
C LEU A 151 -8.88 -4.32 9.87
N ILE A 152 -8.94 -3.69 8.69
CA ILE A 152 -9.75 -2.48 8.49
C ILE A 152 -11.24 -2.80 8.67
N GLN A 153 -11.69 -3.93 8.13
CA GLN A 153 -13.07 -4.38 8.25
C GLN A 153 -13.44 -4.74 9.70
N ASP A 154 -12.51 -5.32 10.46
CA ASP A 154 -12.68 -5.62 11.88
C ASP A 154 -12.85 -4.35 12.74
N ILE A 155 -12.12 -3.27 12.41
CA ILE A 155 -12.25 -1.98 13.10
C ILE A 155 -13.51 -1.23 12.71
N THR A 156 -13.86 -1.21 11.42
CA THR A 156 -14.95 -0.37 10.90
C THR A 156 -16.28 -1.11 10.78
N SER A 157 -16.28 -2.44 10.88
CA SER A 157 -17.44 -3.29 10.57
C SER A 157 -18.02 -3.05 9.16
N LYS A 158 -17.19 -2.55 8.23
CA LYS A 158 -17.58 -2.23 6.86
C LYS A 158 -16.87 -3.12 5.85
N GLU A 159 -17.52 -3.34 4.73
CA GLU A 159 -16.91 -4.06 3.61
C GLU A 159 -15.90 -3.15 2.89
N VAL A 160 -14.70 -3.68 2.63
CA VAL A 160 -13.66 -2.97 1.87
C VAL A 160 -13.51 -3.65 0.52
N LEU A 161 -13.88 -2.95 -0.55
CA LEU A 161 -13.82 -3.46 -1.91
C LEU A 161 -12.52 -3.00 -2.60
N ILE A 162 -11.69 -3.96 -3.00
CA ILE A 162 -10.44 -3.71 -3.73
C ILE A 162 -10.64 -4.11 -5.19
N GLU A 163 -10.97 -3.13 -6.04
CA GLU A 163 -11.21 -3.35 -7.45
C GLU A 163 -10.18 -2.65 -8.35
N GLY A 164 -9.95 -3.21 -9.53
CA GLY A 164 -9.13 -2.58 -10.56
C GLY A 164 -9.81 -1.31 -11.09
N MET A 165 -9.03 -0.24 -11.27
CA MET A 165 -9.59 1.04 -11.73
C MET A 165 -10.07 1.04 -13.18
N ILE A 166 -9.52 0.15 -14.00
CA ILE A 166 -9.94 -0.05 -15.38
C ILE A 166 -10.82 -1.29 -15.39
N LYS A 167 -12.10 -1.11 -15.71
CA LYS A 167 -12.97 -2.22 -16.05
C LYS A 167 -12.51 -2.72 -17.42
N ASN A 168 -12.07 -3.96 -17.51
CA ASN A 168 -11.89 -4.59 -18.82
C ASN A 168 -13.27 -4.64 -19.47
N VAL A 169 -13.45 -3.87 -20.54
CA VAL A 169 -14.61 -3.99 -21.40
C VAL A 169 -14.31 -5.17 -22.32
N ASP A 170 -14.96 -6.30 -22.08
CA ASP A 170 -14.95 -7.45 -22.98
C ASP A 170 -15.67 -7.14 -24.30
#